data_AF-A0A925QES7-F1
#
_entry.id   AF-A0A925QES7-F1
#
_cell.length_a   1.000
_cell.length_b   1.000
_cell.length_c   1.000
_cell.angle_alpha   90.00
_cell.angle_beta   90.00
_cell.angle_gamma   90.00
#
_symmetry.space_group_name_H-M   'P 1'
#
loop_
_entity.id
_entity.type
_entity.pdbx_description
1 polymer ?
#
loop_
_entity_poly.entity_id
_entity_poly.type
_entity_poly.pdbx_seq_one_letter_code
_entity_poly.pdbx_strand_id
1 'polypeptide(L)' 'MGMEDDTRAFFVLIANSIALLLIWMIANILVGIYWNYAFFDGSPGWKNIVYYIVSLVAFGFLARHIIRKWKKYL' A
#
# COMPACT_ATOMS: atom_id res chain seq x y z
N MET A 1 13.52 -25.47 -15.35
CA MET A 1 13.50 -24.46 -14.28
C MET A 1 13.57 -25.24 -12.99
N GLY A 2 14.65 -25.06 -12.22
CA GLY A 2 14.91 -25.88 -11.04
C GLY A 2 14.03 -25.44 -9.88
N MET A 3 13.74 -26.36 -8.95
CA MET A 3 12.96 -26.11 -7.73
C MET A 3 13.46 -24.89 -6.90
N GLU A 4 14.73 -24.53 -7.07
CA GLU A 4 15.39 -23.38 -6.48
C GLU A 4 14.91 -22.02 -7.08
N ASP A 5 14.63 -21.96 -8.38
CA ASP A 5 14.15 -20.75 -9.05
C ASP A 5 12.73 -20.38 -8.58
N ASP A 6 11.86 -21.39 -8.43
CA ASP A 6 10.48 -21.19 -7.96
C ASP A 6 10.46 -20.75 -6.49
N THR A 7 11.31 -21.34 -5.65
CA THR A 7 11.46 -20.96 -4.24
C THR A 7 11.95 -19.51 -4.12
N ARG A 8 12.97 -19.12 -4.90
CA ARG A 8 13.47 -17.74 -4.92
C ARG A 8 12.39 -16.75 -5.38
N ALA A 9 11.64 -17.10 -6.42
CA ALA A 9 10.57 -16.24 -6.95
C ALA A 9 9.45 -16.00 -5.92
N PHE A 10 9.15 -17.00 -5.10
CA PHE A 10 8.19 -16.89 -4.00
C PHE A 10 8.67 -15.94 -2.89
N PHE A 11 9.92 -16.05 -2.43
CA PHE A 11 10.46 -15.10 -1.45
C PHE A 11 10.51 -13.67 -1.97
N VAL A 12 10.85 -13.48 -3.25
CA VAL A 12 10.83 -12.16 -3.91
C VAL A 12 9.41 -11.60 -3.98
N LEU A 13 8.40 -12.44 -4.23
CA LEU A 13 7.00 -12.03 -4.19
C LEU A 13 6.62 -11.49 -2.80
N ILE A 14 6.97 -12.21 -1.74
CA ILE A 14 6.70 -11.82 -0.36
C ILE A 14 7.39 -10.49 -0.05
N ALA A 15 8.70 -10.41 -0.28
CA ALA A 15 9.49 -9.20 -0.02
C ALA A 15 8.92 -7.98 -0.77
N ASN A 16 8.55 -8.13 -2.05
CA ASN A 16 7.94 -7.07 -2.83
C ASN A 16 6.55 -6.67 -2.31
N SER A 17 5.76 -7.63 -1.83
CA SER A 17 4.43 -7.34 -1.26
C SER A 17 4.55 -6.51 0.02
N ILE A 18 5.49 -6.89 0.90
CA ILE A 18 5.79 -6.17 2.14
C ILE A 18 6.35 -4.77 1.81
N ALA A 19 7.33 -4.69 0.91
CA ALA A 19 7.94 -3.42 0.51
C ALA A 19 6.91 -2.43 -0.07
N LEU A 20 5.99 -2.90 -0.93
CA LEU A 20 4.92 -2.06 -1.46
C LEU A 20 4.00 -1.53 -0.37
N LEU A 21 3.61 -2.39 0.59
CA LEU A 21 2.78 -1.97 1.71
C LEU A 21 3.49 -0.91 2.56
N LEU A 22 4.78 -1.11 2.85
CA LEU A 22 5.61 -0.16 3.60
C LEU A 22 5.72 1.19 2.88
N ILE A 23 5.92 1.19 1.56
CA ILE A 23 5.95 2.43 0.76
C ILE A 23 4.62 3.18 0.89
N TRP A 24 3.49 2.48 0.82
CA TRP A 24 2.18 3.09 1.02
C TRP A 24 2.01 3.64 2.44
N MET A 25 2.51 2.95 3.47
CA MET A 25 2.49 3.46 4.84
C MET A 25 3.34 4.73 4.98
N ILE A 26 4.55 4.77 4.42
CA ILE A 26 5.42 5.95 4.44
C ILE A 26 4.75 7.13 3.74
N ALA A 27 4.10 6.89 2.59
CA ALA A 27 3.34 7.93 1.90
C ALA A 27 2.21 8.50 2.76
N ASN A 28 1.49 7.65 3.52
CA ASN A 28 0.46 8.10 4.46
C ASN A 28 1.04 8.87 5.65
N ILE A 29 2.23 8.51 6.13
CA ILE A 29 2.90 9.27 7.18
C ILE A 29 3.30 10.66 6.65
N LEU A 30 3.89 10.74 5.46
CA LEU A 30 4.31 12.02 4.87
C LEU A 30 3.11 12.93 4.57
N VAL A 31 2.09 12.40 3.90
CA VAL A 31 0.95 13.22 3.48
C VAL A 31 -0.04 13.40 4.63
N GLY A 32 -0.38 12.34 5.35
CA GLY A 32 -1.35 12.39 6.43
C GLY A 32 -0.83 13.07 7.69
N ILE A 33 0.33 12.64 8.18
CA ILE A 33 0.85 13.10 9.48
C ILE A 33 1.69 14.36 9.29
N TYR A 34 2.73 14.32 8.45
CA TYR A 34 3.67 15.43 8.34
C TYR A 34 3.03 16.70 7.74
N TRP A 35 2.13 16.56 6.77
CA TRP A 35 1.34 17.68 6.24
C TRP A 35 -0.01 17.89 6.95
N ASN A 36 -0.27 17.17 8.04
CA ASN A 36 -1.48 17.25 8.84
C ASN A 36 -2.81 16.97 8.10
N TYR A 37 -2.79 16.36 6.91
CA TYR A 37 -4.03 16.01 6.19
C TYR A 37 -4.85 14.89 6.85
N ALA A 38 -4.26 14.12 7.76
CA ALA A 38 -4.96 13.10 8.54
C ALA A 38 -5.59 13.65 9.84
N PHE A 39 -5.23 14.86 10.28
CA PHE A 39 -5.74 15.44 11.52
C PHE A 39 -6.87 16.42 11.27
N PHE A 40 -7.89 16.39 12.11
CA PHE A 40 -9.05 17.26 12.02
C PHE A 40 -8.98 18.33 13.13
N ASP A 41 -8.66 19.58 12.77
CA ASP A 41 -8.72 20.71 13.71
C ASP A 41 -10.18 21.21 13.85
N GLY A 42 -10.95 20.51 14.68
CA GLY A 42 -12.32 20.89 15.08
C GLY A 42 -13.44 20.41 14.14
N SER A 43 -13.26 20.51 12.82
CA SER A 43 -14.21 19.96 11.84
C SER A 43 -13.49 19.34 10.64
N PRO A 44 -14.06 18.30 10.00
CA PRO A 44 -13.45 17.68 8.83
C PRO A 44 -13.39 18.67 7.66
N GLY A 45 -12.18 19.17 7.38
CA GLY A 45 -11.91 20.00 6.23
C GLY A 45 -11.99 19.21 4.92
N TRP A 46 -12.30 19.89 3.83
CA TRP A 46 -12.36 19.27 2.50
C TRP A 46 -11.05 18.56 2.11
N LYS A 47 -9.89 19.10 2.54
CA LYS A 47 -8.57 18.51 2.29
C LYS A 47 -8.41 17.14 2.94
N ASN A 48 -8.93 16.98 4.16
CA ASN A 48 -8.90 15.71 4.88
C ASN A 48 -9.76 14.66 4.18
N ILE A 49 -10.95 15.05 3.73
CA ILE A 49 -11.86 14.15 2.99
C ILE A 49 -11.19 13.65 1.72
N VAL A 50 -10.58 14.56 0.94
CA VAL A 50 -9.83 14.19 -0.27
C VAL A 50 -8.66 13.27 0.06
N TYR A 51 -7.90 13.56 1.12
CA TYR A 51 -6.80 12.71 1.57
C TYR A 51 -7.26 11.29 1.88
N TYR A 52 -8.33 11.12 2.66
CA TYR A 52 -8.85 9.78 3.00
C TYR A 52 -9.37 9.04 1.77
N ILE A 53 -10.08 9.71 0.86
CA ILE A 53 -10.55 9.10 -0.40
C ILE A 53 -9.35 8.62 -1.22
N VAL A 54 -8.34 9.47 -1.43
CA VAL A 54 -7.14 9.13 -2.21
C VAL A 54 -6.36 8.00 -1.54
N SER A 55 -6.19 8.03 -0.22
CA SER A 55 -5.49 6.99 0.54
C SER A 55 -6.20 5.64 0.43
N LEU A 56 -7.54 5.60 0.57
CA LEU A 56 -8.35 4.40 0.43
C LEU A 56 -8.34 3.85 -1.00
N VAL A 57 -8.44 4.72 -2.00
CA VAL A 57 -8.35 4.31 -3.41
C VAL A 57 -6.96 3.72 -3.69
N ALA A 58 -5.90 4.39 -3.25
CA ALA A 58 -4.53 3.89 -3.39
C ALA A 58 -4.34 2.53 -2.71
N PHE A 59 -4.90 2.36 -1.51
CA PHE A 59 -4.87 1.08 -0.80
C PHE A 59 -5.62 -0.01 -1.56
N GLY A 60 -6.81 0.29 -2.10
CA GLY A 60 -7.58 -0.65 -2.91
C GLY A 60 -6.83 -1.10 -4.16
N PHE A 61 -6.16 -0.18 -4.86
CA PHE A 61 -5.30 -0.52 -6.00
C PHE A 61 -4.10 -1.37 -5.59
N LEU A 62 -3.45 -1.05 -4.47
CA LEU A 62 -2.30 -1.78 -3.95
C LEU A 62 -2.70 -3.20 -3.55
N ALA A 63 -3.78 -3.36 -2.79
CA ALA A 63 -4.33 -4.65 -2.41
C ALA A 63 -4.67 -5.48 -3.66
N ARG A 64 -5.35 -4.88 -4.64
CA ARG A 64 -5.66 -5.54 -5.91
C ARG A 64 -4.40 -5.97 -6.67
N HIS A 65 -3.35 -5.14 -6.68
CA HIS A 65 -2.08 -5.45 -7.34
C HIS A 65 -1.38 -6.63 -6.68
N ILE A 66 -1.33 -6.64 -5.34
CA ILE A 66 -0.74 -7.74 -4.56
C ILE A 66 -1.55 -9.02 -4.80
N ILE A 67 -2.87 -9.01 -4.59
CA ILE A 67 -3.73 -10.20 -4.79
C ILE A 67 -3.56 -10.77 -6.20
N ARG A 68 -3.50 -9.92 -7.24
CA ARG A 68 -3.26 -10.37 -8.62
C ARG A 68 -1.92 -11.09 -8.79
N LYS A 69 -0.85 -10.63 -8.12
CA LYS A 69 0.45 -11.31 -8.17
C LYS A 69 0.44 -12.63 -7.42
N TRP A 70 -0.28 -12.70 -6.30
CA TRP A 70 -0.42 -13.93 -5.51
C TRP A 70 -1.27 -14.99 -6.19
N LYS A 71 -2.22 -14.63 -7.08
CA LYS A 71 -2.97 -15.59 -7.92
C LYS A 71 -2.09 -16.46 -8.83
N LYS A 72 -0.83 -16.11 -9.06
CA LYS A 72 0.09 -16.98 -9.82
C LYS A 72 0.60 -18.16 -8.97
N TYR A 73 0.53 -18.05 -7.65
CA TYR A 73 1.09 -19.00 -6.69
C TYR A 73 0.03 -19.66 -5.78
N LEU A 74 -1.22 -19.18 -5.83
CA LEU A 74 -2.42 -19.79 -5.24
C LEU A 74 -3.08 -20.71 -6.26
#